data_AF-A0A1G2XGG0-F1
#
_entry.id   AF-A0A1G2XGG0-F1
#
_cell.length_a   1.000
_cell.length_b   1.000
_cell.length_c   1.000
_cell.angle_alpha   90.00
_cell.angle_beta   90.00
_cell.angle_gamma   90.00
#
_symmetry.space_group_name_H-M   'P 1'
#
loop_
_entity.id
_entity.type
_entity.pdbx_description
1 polymer ?
#
loop_
_entity_poly.entity_id
_entity_poly.type
_entity_poly.pdbx_seq_one_letter_code
_entity_poly.pdbx_strand_id
1 'polypeptide(L)'
;MQIEELCSEIANAGAKQLAVSYLFLRPAIKKSLESNISDKKLLAKIIDSYKTGCKIKIGTGNSAGVALPADIRNQLYEHIRKTAQQFGISVHICGCKNNDITSESCNITKPQSSDQIGLF
;
A
#
# COMPACT_ATOMS: atom_id res chain seq x y z
N MET A 1 -0.21 -8.70 -17.01
CA MET A 1 1.02 -9.45 -17.35
C MET A 1 2.17 -9.20 -16.36
N GLN A 2 1.94 -8.94 -15.06
CA GLN A 2 3.04 -8.93 -14.05
C GLN A 2 2.58 -9.52 -12.71
N ILE A 3 1.33 -9.26 -12.30
CA ILE A 3 0.79 -9.78 -11.03
C ILE A 3 0.49 -11.29 -11.09
N GLU A 4 0.01 -11.81 -12.22
CA GLU A 4 -0.30 -13.24 -12.38
C GLU A 4 0.95 -14.12 -12.24
N GLU A 5 2.02 -13.77 -12.96
CA GLU A 5 3.31 -14.47 -12.88
C GLU A 5 3.87 -14.42 -11.46
N LEU A 6 3.81 -13.24 -10.81
CA LEU A 6 4.23 -13.10 -9.42
C LEU A 6 3.40 -13.97 -8.47
N CYS A 7 2.07 -14.01 -8.62
CA CYS A 7 1.19 -14.86 -7.82
C CYS A 7 1.48 -16.35 -8.04
N SER A 8 1.78 -16.76 -9.28
CA SER A 8 2.19 -18.13 -9.59
C SER A 8 3.48 -18.51 -8.84
N GLU A 9 4.50 -17.67 -8.90
CA GLU A 9 5.78 -17.94 -8.22
C GLU A 9 5.63 -17.94 -6.70
N ILE A 10 4.81 -17.05 -6.15
CA ILE A 10 4.49 -17.04 -4.71
C ILE A 10 3.77 -18.32 -4.29
N ALA A 11 2.83 -18.81 -5.10
CA ALA A 11 2.13 -20.07 -4.85
C ALA A 11 3.09 -21.27 -4.93
N ASN A 12 4.00 -21.28 -5.92
CA ASN A 12 5.04 -22.29 -6.08
C ASN A 12 6.01 -22.33 -4.88
N ALA A 13 6.31 -21.17 -4.28
CA ALA A 13 7.08 -21.07 -3.04
C ALA A 13 6.32 -21.54 -1.79
N GLY A 14 5.05 -21.96 -1.93
CA GLY A 14 4.22 -22.50 -0.84
C GLY A 14 3.50 -21.44 -0.01
N ALA A 15 3.65 -20.15 -0.33
CA ALA A 15 2.95 -19.09 0.38
C ALA A 15 1.45 -19.10 0.05
N LYS A 16 0.61 -18.93 1.07
CA LYS A 16 -0.86 -18.93 0.96
C LYS A 16 -1.50 -17.57 1.20
N GLN A 17 -0.70 -16.61 1.66
CA GLN A 17 -1.19 -15.28 2.03
C GLN A 17 -0.23 -14.22 1.51
N LEU A 18 -0.80 -13.11 1.04
CA LEU A 18 -0.07 -11.91 0.65
C LEU A 18 -0.57 -10.70 1.42
N ALA A 19 0.37 -9.88 1.87
CA ALA A 19 0.09 -8.58 2.40
C ALA A 19 0.40 -7.52 1.34
N VAL A 20 -0.55 -6.62 1.07
CA VAL A 20 -0.40 -5.62 0.01
C VAL A 20 -0.67 -4.20 0.52
N SER A 21 0.03 -3.25 -0.12
CA SER A 21 -0.18 -1.82 0.03
C SER A 21 0.22 -1.13 -1.27
N TYR A 22 -0.39 0.01 -1.58
CA TYR A 22 0.05 0.87 -2.67
C TYR A 22 1.06 1.93 -2.22
N LEU A 23 1.73 2.53 -3.22
CA LEU A 23 2.69 3.60 -3.04
C LEU A 23 2.03 4.85 -2.43
N PHE A 24 2.78 5.55 -1.59
CA PHE A 24 2.41 6.84 -1.03
C PHE A 24 3.53 7.83 -1.30
N LEU A 25 3.15 9.06 -1.61
CA LEU A 25 4.08 10.12 -1.92
C LEU A 25 4.50 10.84 -0.63
N ARG A 26 5.78 10.66 -0.25
CA ARG A 26 6.40 11.41 0.85
C ARG A 26 6.96 12.74 0.34
N PRO A 27 7.04 13.79 1.18
CA PRO A 27 7.58 15.09 0.76
C PRO A 27 8.99 15.02 0.16
N ALA A 28 9.89 14.24 0.76
CA ALA A 28 11.26 14.08 0.25
C ALA A 28 11.30 13.41 -1.14
N ILE A 29 10.41 12.43 -1.37
CA ILE A 29 10.28 11.77 -2.67
C ILE A 29 9.69 12.74 -3.70
N LYS A 30 8.65 13.49 -3.35
CA LYS A 30 8.09 14.55 -4.21
C LYS A 30 9.17 15.54 -4.66
N LYS A 31 9.97 16.06 -3.71
CA LYS A 31 11.07 16.98 -4.00
C LYS A 31 12.12 16.36 -4.91
N SER A 32 12.46 15.09 -4.69
CA SER A 32 13.41 14.37 -5.55
C SER A 32 12.87 14.22 -6.99
N LEU A 33 11.61 13.83 -7.15
CA LEU A 33 10.96 13.72 -8.47
C LEU A 33 10.95 15.06 -9.19
N GLU A 34 10.58 16.15 -8.49
CA GLU A 34 10.58 17.51 -9.04
C GLU A 34 11.96 17.99 -9.50
N SER A 35 13.02 17.53 -8.82
CA SER A 35 14.41 17.92 -9.11
C SER A 35 15.04 17.09 -10.25
N ASN A 36 14.64 15.83 -10.40
CA ASN A 36 15.33 14.88 -11.29
C ASN A 36 14.54 14.51 -12.55
N ILE A 37 13.21 14.75 -12.60
CA ILE A 37 12.41 14.48 -13.80
C ILE A 37 12.35 15.76 -14.65
N SER A 38 13.09 15.75 -15.76
CA SER A 38 13.11 16.86 -16.72
C SER A 38 11.81 16.93 -17.54
N ASP A 39 11.18 15.80 -17.85
CA ASP A 39 9.88 15.76 -18.54
C ASP A 39 8.76 16.27 -17.63
N LYS A 40 8.33 17.51 -17.90
CA LYS A 40 7.28 18.19 -17.11
C LYS A 40 5.91 17.56 -17.27
N LYS A 41 5.59 16.94 -18.41
CA LYS A 41 4.29 16.28 -18.62
C LYS A 41 4.22 15.01 -17.79
N LEU A 42 5.30 14.21 -17.81
CA LEU A 42 5.40 13.01 -16.98
C LEU A 42 5.38 13.37 -15.48
N LEU A 43 6.17 14.36 -15.07
CA LEU A 43 6.20 14.81 -13.69
C LEU A 43 4.81 15.25 -13.21
N ALA A 44 4.12 16.09 -13.99
CA ALA A 44 2.76 16.53 -13.67
C ALA A 44 1.82 15.33 -13.53
N LYS A 45 1.86 14.36 -14.47
CA LYS A 45 1.04 13.15 -14.40
C LYS A 45 1.26 12.35 -13.11
N ILE A 46 2.52 12.20 -12.69
CA ILE A 46 2.85 11.49 -11.45
C ILE A 46 2.34 12.26 -10.23
N ILE A 47 2.67 13.54 -10.09
CA ILE A 47 2.31 14.33 -8.91
C ILE A 47 0.80 14.53 -8.81
N ASP A 48 0.12 14.77 -9.94
CA ASP A 48 -1.30 15.07 -9.98
C ASP A 48 -2.17 13.87 -9.59
N SER A 49 -1.67 12.65 -9.78
CA SER A 49 -2.32 11.42 -9.33
C SER A 49 -2.52 11.37 -7.80
N TYR A 50 -1.79 12.18 -7.03
CA TYR A 50 -1.87 12.24 -5.57
C TYR A 50 -2.63 13.47 -5.04
N LYS A 51 -3.07 14.40 -5.91
CA LYS A 51 -3.68 15.68 -5.48
C LYS A 51 -4.93 15.51 -4.62
N THR A 52 -5.77 14.54 -4.96
CA THR A 52 -7.02 14.21 -4.25
C THR A 52 -6.83 13.02 -3.30
N GLY A 53 -5.58 12.64 -3.04
CA GLY A 53 -5.21 11.56 -2.14
C GLY A 53 -5.44 11.87 -0.67
N CYS A 54 -5.48 10.83 0.16
CA CYS A 54 -5.59 10.99 1.61
C CYS A 54 -4.20 11.12 2.26
N LYS A 55 -4.11 11.92 3.33
CA LYS A 55 -2.89 12.01 4.13
C LYS A 55 -2.82 10.81 5.06
N ILE A 56 -1.74 10.04 4.96
CA ILE A 56 -1.48 8.88 5.80
C ILE A 56 -0.34 9.17 6.76
N LYS A 57 -0.47 8.73 8.01
CA LYS A 57 0.65 8.70 8.97
C LYS A 57 1.49 7.47 8.66
N ILE A 58 2.81 7.59 8.77
CA ILE A 58 3.70 6.46 8.48
C ILE A 58 4.69 6.25 9.63
N GLY A 59 4.61 5.09 10.27
CA GLY A 59 5.48 4.73 11.39
C GLY A 59 5.21 5.58 12.64
N THR A 60 6.25 5.79 13.45
CA THR A 60 6.21 6.60 14.68
C THR A 60 6.65 8.05 14.40
N GLY A 61 6.02 9.02 15.08
CA GLY A 61 6.33 10.46 14.96
C GLY A 61 5.51 11.22 13.90
N ASN A 62 5.99 12.40 13.50
CA ASN A 62 5.31 13.33 12.57
C ASN A 62 5.51 12.98 11.07
N SER A 63 5.91 11.74 10.75
CA SER A 63 6.10 11.32 9.37
C SER A 63 4.76 11.04 8.69
N ALA A 64 4.58 11.62 7.50
CA ALA A 64 3.36 11.47 6.72
C ALA A 64 3.66 11.36 5.22
N GLY A 65 2.72 10.76 4.50
CA GLY A 65 2.69 10.72 3.04
C GLY A 65 1.28 10.95 2.53
N VAL A 66 1.14 11.04 1.21
CA VAL A 66 -0.15 11.12 0.53
C VAL A 66 -0.36 9.83 -0.24
N ALA A 67 -1.40 9.07 0.09
CA ALA A 67 -1.77 7.89 -0.68
C ALA A 67 -2.52 8.30 -1.95
N LEU A 68 -2.60 7.40 -2.93
CA LEU A 68 -3.52 7.58 -4.05
C LEU A 68 -4.98 7.67 -3.54
N PRO A 69 -5.89 8.31 -4.31
CA PRO A 69 -7.33 8.29 -4.05
C PRO A 69 -7.86 6.89 -3.73
N ALA A 70 -8.84 6.83 -2.82
CA ALA A 70 -9.31 5.55 -2.28
C ALA A 70 -10.00 4.67 -3.33
N ASP A 71 -10.75 5.28 -4.24
CA ASP A 71 -11.36 4.63 -5.39
C ASP A 71 -10.33 3.94 -6.30
N ILE A 72 -9.23 4.64 -6.62
CA ILE A 72 -8.13 4.08 -7.41
C ILE A 72 -7.48 2.91 -6.66
N ARG A 73 -7.17 3.08 -5.38
CA ARG A 73 -6.59 2.00 -4.57
C ARG A 73 -7.51 0.79 -4.48
N ASN A 74 -8.81 0.98 -4.27
CA ASN A 74 -9.79 -0.10 -4.21
C ASN A 74 -9.84 -0.90 -5.52
N GLN A 75 -9.93 -0.23 -6.67
CA GLN A 75 -9.91 -0.90 -7.98
C GLN A 75 -8.65 -1.76 -8.15
N LEU A 76 -7.51 -1.20 -7.76
CA LEU A 76 -6.22 -1.86 -7.90
C LEU A 76 -6.04 -3.02 -6.88
N TYR A 77 -6.56 -2.91 -5.66
CA TYR A 77 -6.55 -4.01 -4.69
C TYR A 77 -7.50 -5.14 -5.11
N GLU A 78 -8.67 -4.81 -5.63
CA GLU A 78 -9.62 -5.80 -6.16
C GLU A 78 -9.05 -6.57 -7.35
N HIS A 79 -8.31 -5.89 -8.23
CA HIS A 79 -7.59 -6.57 -9.30
C HIS A 79 -6.58 -7.59 -8.73
N ILE A 80 -5.75 -7.20 -7.76
CA ILE A 80 -4.80 -8.11 -7.11
C ILE A 80 -5.53 -9.28 -6.43
N ARG A 81 -6.61 -9.03 -5.68
CA ARG A 81 -7.40 -10.07 -5.01
C ARG A 81 -7.90 -11.11 -5.99
N LYS A 82 -8.52 -10.67 -7.09
CA LYS A 82 -9.06 -11.56 -8.12
C LYS A 82 -7.96 -12.42 -8.75
N THR A 83 -6.82 -11.81 -9.07
CA THR A 83 -5.67 -12.55 -9.62
C THR A 83 -5.11 -13.55 -8.62
N ALA A 84 -4.82 -13.13 -7.38
CA ALA A 84 -4.25 -14.00 -6.36
C ALA A 84 -5.16 -15.18 -5.99
N GLN A 85 -6.48 -14.97 -6.00
CA GLN A 85 -7.47 -16.02 -5.73
C GLN A 85 -7.38 -17.18 -6.72
N GLN A 86 -7.01 -16.92 -7.99
CA GLN A 86 -6.83 -17.98 -9.01
C GLN A 86 -5.71 -18.96 -8.64
N PHE A 87 -4.76 -18.53 -7.81
CA PHE A 87 -3.64 -19.33 -7.32
C PHE A 87 -3.84 -19.82 -5.87
N GLY A 88 -5.05 -19.66 -5.31
CA GLY A 88 -5.35 -20.05 -3.92
C GLY A 88 -4.64 -19.20 -2.87
N ILE A 89 -4.29 -17.95 -3.20
CA ILE A 89 -3.62 -17.01 -2.28
C ILE A 89 -4.65 -16.02 -1.73
N SER A 90 -4.72 -15.90 -0.40
CA SER A 90 -5.50 -14.85 0.27
C SER A 90 -4.72 -13.53 0.32
N VAL A 91 -5.41 -12.40 0.13
CA VAL A 91 -4.78 -11.08 0.12
C VAL A 91 -5.29 -10.23 1.28
N HIS A 92 -4.37 -9.70 2.08
CA HIS A 92 -4.62 -8.81 3.20
C HIS A 92 -4.12 -7.40 2.87
N ILE A 93 -4.99 -6.40 3.02
CA ILE A 93 -4.59 -5.00 2.83
C ILE A 93 -4.01 -4.46 4.14
N CYS A 94 -2.92 -3.70 4.06
CA CYS A 94 -2.35 -3.03 5.23
C CYS A 94 -3.25 -1.92 5.79
N GLY A 95 -4.03 -2.23 6.82
CA GLY A 95 -4.86 -1.26 7.55
C GLY A 95 -4.06 -0.11 8.17
N CYS A 96 -2.83 -0.35 8.62
CA CYS A 96 -1.98 0.72 9.18
C CYS A 96 -1.71 1.87 8.20
N LYS A 97 -1.70 1.59 6.89
CA LYS A 97 -1.44 2.56 5.82
C LYS A 97 -2.68 2.90 4.98
N ASN A 98 -3.78 2.19 5.21
CA ASN A 98 -5.01 2.27 4.43
C ASN A 98 -6.24 2.24 5.36
N ASN A 99 -6.17 2.94 6.49
CA ASN A 99 -7.23 2.97 7.51
C ASN A 99 -8.52 3.63 7.02
N ASP A 100 -8.46 4.30 5.88
CA ASP A 100 -9.59 4.86 5.17
C ASP A 100 -10.30 3.86 4.23
N ILE A 101 -9.68 2.70 3.99
CA ILE A 101 -10.20 1.62 3.13
C ILE A 101 -10.49 0.34 3.92
N THR A 102 -9.67 0.01 4.93
CA THR A 102 -9.76 -1.28 5.63
C THR A 102 -9.31 -1.19 7.09
N SER A 103 -9.89 -2.06 7.91
CA SER A 103 -9.47 -2.33 9.29
C SER A 103 -8.65 -3.62 9.42
N GLU A 104 -8.30 -4.28 8.29
CA GLU A 104 -7.51 -5.50 8.28
C GLU A 104 -6.10 -5.32 8.86
N SER A 105 -5.59 -6.36 9.52
CA SER A 105 -4.17 -6.50 9.83
C SER A 105 -3.45 -7.14 8.64
N CYS A 106 -2.40 -6.47 8.13
CA CYS A 106 -1.52 -7.07 7.13
C CYS A 106 -0.55 -8.12 7.69
N ASN A 107 -0.46 -8.27 9.02
CA ASN A 107 0.45 -9.20 9.70
C ASN A 107 1.95 -9.05 9.35
N ILE A 108 2.34 -7.98 8.64
CA ILE A 108 3.74 -7.65 8.33
C ILE A 108 4.50 -7.26 9.60
N THR A 109 3.85 -6.48 10.45
CA THR A 109 4.32 -6.16 11.79
C THR A 109 3.41 -6.90 12.76
N LYS A 110 3.97 -7.57 13.78
CA LYS A 110 3.19 -8.22 14.85
C LYS A 110 2.06 -7.29 15.32
N PRO A 111 0.85 -7.80 15.59
CA PRO A 111 -0.23 -6.97 16.11
C PRO A 111 0.26 -6.22 17.35
N GLN A 112 -0.05 -4.93 17.45
CA GLN A 112 -0.02 -4.28 18.76
C GLN A 112 -1.08 -5.01 19.58
N SER A 113 -0.64 -5.87 20.50
CA SER A 113 -1.52 -6.46 21.49
C SER A 113 -2.24 -5.30 22.19
N SER A 114 -3.56 -5.23 22.04
CA SER A 114 -4.42 -4.36 22.83
C SER A 114 -4.42 -4.72 24.32
N ASP A 115 -3.66 -5.76 24.72
CA ASP A 115 -3.44 -6.15 26.11
C ASP A 115 -2.02 -5.76 26.56
N GLN A 116 -1.80 -4.46 26.76
CA GLN A 116 -1.04 -4.03 27.93
C GLN A 116 -2.02 -3.32 28.85
N ILE A 117 -2.91 -4.12 29.43
CA ILE A 117 -3.53 -3.80 30.72
C ILE A 117 -2.37 -3.61 31.69
N GLY A 118 -2.37 -2.46 32.36
CA GLY A 118 -1.26 -1.99 33.16
C GLY A 118 -0.79 -2.99 34.20
N LEU A 119 0.53 -3.11 34.31
CA LEU A 119 1.25 -3.51 35.50
C LEU A 119 2.65 -2.90 35.34
N PHE A 120 2.79 -1.65 35.78
CA PHE A 120 3.87 -1.06 36.59
C PHE A 120 3.56 0.43 36.77
#